data_AF-A0A2I0FYB9-F1
#
_entry.id   AF-A0A2I0FYB9-F1
#
_cell.length_a   1.000
_cell.length_b   1.000
_cell.length_c   1.000
_cell.angle_alpha   90.00
_cell.angle_beta   90.00
_cell.angle_gamma   90.00
#
_symmetry.space_group_name_H-M   'P 1'
#
loop_
_entity.id
_entity.type
_entity.pdbx_description
1 polymer ?
#
loop_
_entity_poly.entity_id
_entity_poly.type
_entity_poly.pdbx_seq_one_letter_code
_entity_poly.pdbx_strand_id
1 'polypeptide(L)'
;MSKTHFDWGEALHQTVVKSLTTSFGLDFLLVNDQQGGDVNTIHNVRQGVYATDAERARYQQREAYDSHHYHSHENYIAINRAGKRQHDAGTLTDTYTGKHFAANDKKNLDHIIAAHEIHNDPGRILAERDGADLANDASNLTFTSESLNKAKKAKPMAAFIRDLQQQYQTTTREIDVLRAKPALNDQEQKLLKKLENKAAADFERMQEADQRARDTYNDAVNVSYYGSSKFAKSVASAAALNGFKMGTRQMLGLILAETWFEFRERIPLIFDVHRHAFNAGYFLSDMADALRAVWHRVSAKFRTFLTAFKDGALGGLLSSVTTTLFNLFFTTQKMMVRLIREMWNSLVQAFKVMVFNPDGLSPGQLAKAVSKLIAAGVAVAAGVVINEALAGVFAFPFGPELAAFCGALATGMLTLVMNYYLEHGALMQKLWAFLDGFKDKFQKALEYYQQVNAELDRYLLELTALEFATDAPALTAFSQHLSAVNSEIQRGLLLQAEVERREIALPFEAGNGQSVRNWLSSL
;
A
#
# COMPACT_ATOMS: atom_id res chain seq x y z
N MET A 1 -27.62 -15.34 -31.22
CA MET A 1 -26.46 -14.90 -30.43
C MET A 1 -26.14 -15.96 -29.40
N SER A 2 -24.89 -16.45 -29.39
CA SER A 2 -24.41 -17.40 -28.37
C SER A 2 -24.54 -16.75 -26.99
N LYS A 3 -25.29 -17.39 -26.06
CA LYS A 3 -25.30 -16.98 -24.65
C LYS A 3 -23.92 -17.31 -24.08
N THR A 4 -23.05 -16.32 -23.97
CA THR A 4 -21.84 -16.41 -23.14
C THR A 4 -22.29 -16.72 -21.72
N HIS A 5 -22.05 -17.95 -21.28
CA HIS A 5 -22.36 -18.41 -19.93
C HIS A 5 -21.35 -17.75 -18.98
N PHE A 6 -21.81 -16.83 -18.13
CA PHE A 6 -20.94 -16.19 -17.14
C PHE A 6 -20.60 -17.21 -16.04
N ASP A 7 -19.32 -17.48 -15.83
CA ASP A 7 -18.86 -18.41 -14.79
C ASP A 7 -18.83 -17.69 -13.44
N TRP A 8 -19.97 -17.74 -12.75
CA TRP A 8 -20.17 -17.17 -11.42
C TRP A 8 -19.20 -17.74 -10.37
N GLY A 9 -18.74 -18.98 -10.55
CA GLY A 9 -17.76 -19.61 -9.67
C GLY A 9 -16.38 -18.97 -9.80
N GLU A 10 -15.95 -18.69 -11.03
CA GLU A 10 -14.65 -18.07 -11.32
C GLU A 10 -14.60 -16.59 -10.87
N ALA A 11 -15.67 -15.83 -11.04
CA ALA A 11 -15.71 -14.44 -10.58
C ALA A 11 -15.63 -14.31 -9.03
N LEU A 12 -16.30 -15.22 -8.32
CA LEU A 12 -16.20 -15.33 -6.86
C LEU A 12 -14.79 -15.80 -6.46
N HIS A 13 -14.22 -16.75 -7.20
CA HIS A 13 -12.84 -17.21 -7.02
C HIS A 13 -11.84 -16.08 -7.10
N GLN A 14 -11.85 -15.28 -8.16
CA GLN A 14 -10.91 -14.18 -8.32
C GLN A 14 -11.08 -13.12 -7.24
N THR A 15 -12.32 -12.78 -6.87
CA THR A 15 -12.58 -11.75 -5.84
C THR A 15 -12.11 -12.22 -4.46
N VAL A 16 -12.45 -13.46 -4.08
CA VAL A 16 -12.09 -14.02 -2.78
C VAL A 16 -10.58 -14.31 -2.74
N VAL A 17 -10.01 -14.97 -3.74
CA VAL A 17 -8.56 -15.27 -3.79
C VAL A 17 -7.73 -14.01 -3.84
N LYS A 18 -8.08 -12.99 -4.63
CA LYS A 18 -7.36 -11.71 -4.67
C LYS A 18 -7.43 -10.97 -3.33
N SER A 19 -8.59 -10.95 -2.68
CA SER A 19 -8.71 -10.39 -1.33
C SER A 19 -7.93 -11.20 -0.30
N LEU A 20 -7.87 -12.52 -0.43
CA LEU A 20 -7.14 -13.41 0.48
C LEU A 20 -5.62 -13.25 0.34
N THR A 21 -5.13 -13.21 -0.89
CA THR A 21 -3.70 -13.06 -1.21
C THR A 21 -3.17 -11.67 -0.85
N THR A 22 -3.98 -10.62 -1.04
CA THR A 22 -3.58 -9.23 -0.75
C THR A 22 -3.72 -8.87 0.73
N SER A 23 -4.82 -9.25 1.40
CA SER A 23 -5.09 -8.83 2.79
C SER A 23 -4.37 -9.66 3.85
N PHE A 24 -4.04 -10.93 3.55
CA PHE A 24 -3.29 -11.81 4.48
C PHE A 24 -1.89 -12.15 4.00
N GLY A 25 -1.45 -11.50 2.91
CA GLY A 25 -0.09 -11.52 2.40
C GLY A 25 0.49 -12.92 2.32
N LEU A 26 0.10 -13.69 1.30
CA LEU A 26 1.09 -14.63 0.73
C LEU A 26 2.25 -13.88 0.06
N ASP A 27 2.13 -12.55 -0.04
CA ASP A 27 3.20 -11.63 -0.36
C ASP A 27 4.17 -11.54 0.82
N PHE A 28 5.21 -12.38 0.77
CA PHE A 28 6.31 -12.46 1.73
C PHE A 28 7.12 -11.14 1.86
N LEU A 29 6.74 -10.10 1.11
CA LEU A 29 7.41 -8.81 0.98
C LEU A 29 6.90 -7.70 1.92
N LEU A 30 5.84 -7.94 2.70
CA LEU A 30 5.32 -6.99 3.72
C LEU A 30 5.76 -7.33 5.15
N VAL A 31 6.84 -8.11 5.30
CA VAL A 31 7.62 -8.07 6.53
C VAL A 31 8.28 -6.70 6.53
N ASN A 32 7.67 -5.73 7.21
CA ASN A 32 8.43 -4.59 7.72
C ASN A 32 9.37 -5.18 8.76
N ASP A 33 10.48 -5.77 8.31
CA ASP A 33 11.61 -6.11 9.16
C ASP A 33 11.95 -4.80 9.86
N GLN A 34 11.65 -4.74 11.16
CA GLN A 34 12.08 -3.61 11.95
C GLN A 34 13.58 -3.51 11.74
N GLN A 35 14.05 -2.34 11.30
CA GLN A 35 15.47 -2.11 11.14
C GLN A 35 16.13 -2.37 12.50
N GLY A 36 16.92 -3.44 12.60
CA GLY A 36 17.54 -3.90 13.85
C GLY A 36 16.86 -5.07 14.59
N GLY A 37 15.77 -5.63 14.08
CA GLY A 37 15.07 -6.80 14.65
C GLY A 37 14.21 -6.49 15.89
N ASP A 38 13.53 -7.52 16.43
CA ASP A 38 12.57 -7.38 17.53
C ASP A 38 13.19 -7.25 18.93
N VAL A 39 14.52 -7.35 19.02
CA VAL A 39 15.26 -7.24 20.29
C VAL A 39 16.46 -6.32 20.14
N ASN A 40 16.75 -5.54 21.17
CA ASN A 40 17.95 -4.71 21.19
C ASN A 40 19.20 -5.62 21.21
N THR A 41 20.23 -5.23 20.47
CA THR A 41 21.55 -5.87 20.50
C THR A 41 22.60 -4.81 20.72
N ILE A 42 23.74 -5.18 21.33
CA ILE A 42 24.87 -4.26 21.53
C ILE A 42 25.31 -3.64 20.19
N HIS A 43 25.31 -4.44 19.12
CA HIS A 43 25.67 -3.98 17.77
C HIS A 43 24.72 -2.89 17.27
N ASN A 44 23.41 -3.13 17.33
CA ASN A 44 22.42 -2.22 16.77
C ASN A 44 22.35 -0.90 17.55
N VAL A 45 22.39 -0.95 18.90
CA VAL A 45 22.32 0.28 19.70
C VAL A 45 23.55 1.17 19.54
N ARG A 46 24.73 0.58 19.29
CA ARG A 46 25.96 1.34 18.96
C ARG A 46 25.87 2.03 17.59
N GLN A 47 25.00 1.55 16.70
CA GLN A 47 24.66 2.21 15.44
C GLN A 47 23.46 3.16 15.55
N GLY A 48 22.90 3.36 16.75
CA GLY A 48 21.72 4.20 16.97
C GLY A 48 20.39 3.53 16.60
N VAL A 49 20.40 2.21 16.36
CA VAL A 49 19.22 1.42 16.02
C VAL A 49 18.70 0.70 17.26
N TYR A 50 17.46 0.97 17.65
CA TYR A 50 16.83 0.42 18.84
C TYR A 50 15.52 -0.28 18.49
N ALA A 51 15.35 -1.50 19.01
CA ALA A 51 14.11 -2.27 18.91
C ALA A 51 13.01 -1.74 19.82
N THR A 52 13.37 -1.02 20.90
CA THR A 52 12.41 -0.44 21.84
C THR A 52 12.70 1.02 22.12
N ASP A 53 11.64 1.85 22.13
CA ASP A 53 11.74 3.27 22.48
C ASP A 53 12.21 3.49 23.93
N ALA A 54 11.92 2.55 24.83
CA ALA A 54 12.36 2.61 26.21
C ALA A 54 13.89 2.59 26.35
N GLU A 55 14.59 1.71 25.62
CA GLU A 55 16.07 1.67 25.67
C GLU A 55 16.70 2.87 24.95
N ARG A 56 16.05 3.37 23.89
CA ARG A 56 16.45 4.64 23.23
C ARG A 56 16.36 5.81 24.22
N ALA A 57 15.23 5.94 24.90
CA ALA A 57 15.01 6.99 25.90
C ALA A 57 16.00 6.88 27.06
N ARG A 58 16.27 5.67 27.56
CA ARG A 58 17.25 5.43 28.62
C ARG A 58 18.64 5.92 28.23
N TYR A 59 19.08 5.69 26.99
CA TYR A 59 20.36 6.19 26.52
C TYR A 59 20.39 7.72 26.40
N GLN A 60 19.30 8.32 25.91
CA GLN A 60 19.17 9.77 25.78
C GLN A 60 19.13 10.48 27.14
N GLN A 61 18.54 9.84 28.14
CA GLN A 61 18.40 10.35 29.52
C GLN A 61 19.55 9.92 30.45
N ARG A 62 20.63 9.34 29.91
CA ARG A 62 21.79 8.96 30.72
C ARG A 62 22.36 10.18 31.44
N GLU A 63 22.97 9.93 32.59
CA GLU A 63 23.62 10.95 33.40
C GLU A 63 24.76 11.63 32.63
N ALA A 64 25.09 12.86 33.01
CA ALA A 64 26.26 13.54 32.45
C ALA A 64 27.55 12.91 32.96
N TYR A 65 28.61 12.96 32.14
CA TYR A 65 29.91 12.44 32.53
C TYR A 65 30.50 13.24 33.70
N ASP A 66 30.70 12.57 34.84
CA ASP A 66 31.47 13.09 35.97
C ASP A 66 32.87 12.46 36.00
N SER A 67 33.90 13.28 35.76
CA SER A 67 35.28 12.79 35.80
C SER A 67 35.74 12.38 37.20
N HIS A 68 35.20 13.00 38.26
CA HIS A 68 35.59 12.69 39.63
C HIS A 68 35.22 11.24 39.97
N HIS A 69 33.99 10.83 39.67
CA HIS A 69 33.50 9.47 39.88
C HIS A 69 34.44 8.39 39.34
N TYR A 70 35.02 8.60 38.15
CA TYR A 70 35.92 7.63 37.51
C TYR A 70 37.31 7.60 38.15
N HIS A 71 37.84 8.75 38.59
CA HIS A 71 39.18 8.85 39.18
C HIS A 71 39.21 8.57 40.70
N SER A 72 38.06 8.61 41.36
CA SER A 72 37.91 8.19 42.76
C SER A 72 37.78 6.67 42.94
N HIS A 73 37.72 5.90 41.84
CA HIS A 73 37.55 4.45 41.87
C HIS A 73 38.73 3.74 42.54
N GLU A 74 38.46 2.70 43.33
CA GLU A 74 39.48 2.00 44.12
C GLU A 74 40.61 1.40 43.27
N ASN A 75 40.28 0.78 42.13
CA ASN A 75 41.26 0.23 41.19
C ASN A 75 42.19 1.32 40.63
N TYR A 76 41.65 2.50 40.29
CA TYR A 76 42.46 3.61 39.81
C TYR A 76 43.50 4.03 40.85
N ILE A 77 43.05 4.19 42.11
CA ILE A 77 43.92 4.55 43.23
C ILE A 77 44.97 3.46 43.50
N ALA A 78 44.56 2.19 43.49
CA ALA A 78 45.42 1.05 43.76
C ALA A 78 46.52 0.89 42.70
N ILE A 79 46.16 0.96 41.42
CA ILE A 79 47.11 0.87 40.30
C ILE A 79 48.05 2.07 40.29
N ASN A 80 47.56 3.27 40.60
CA ASN A 80 48.41 4.46 40.71
C ASN A 80 49.46 4.33 41.81
N ARG A 81 49.08 3.79 42.98
CA ARG A 81 50.02 3.47 44.09
C ARG A 81 51.03 2.40 43.69
N ALA A 82 50.60 1.35 42.98
CA ALA A 82 51.48 0.29 42.51
C ALA A 82 52.51 0.80 41.50
N GLY A 83 52.08 1.59 40.51
CA GLY A 83 52.99 2.17 39.52
C GLY A 83 53.93 3.21 40.10
N LYS A 84 53.54 3.95 41.16
CA LYS A 84 54.48 4.78 41.91
C LYS A 84 55.65 3.96 42.46
N ARG A 85 55.37 2.81 43.09
CA ARG A 85 56.42 1.91 43.60
C ARG A 85 57.32 1.36 42.49
N GLN A 86 56.75 1.01 41.33
CA GLN A 86 57.52 0.56 40.17
C GLN A 86 58.39 1.68 39.58
N HIS A 87 57.90 2.91 39.59
CA HIS A 87 58.67 4.08 39.14
C HIS A 87 59.84 4.38 40.07
N ASP A 88 59.61 4.37 41.39
CA ASP A 88 60.64 4.53 42.41
C ASP A 88 61.72 3.43 42.31
N ALA A 89 61.33 2.21 41.89
CA ALA A 89 62.23 1.08 41.64
C ALA A 89 62.91 1.10 40.25
N GLY A 90 62.59 2.06 39.38
CA GLY A 90 63.13 2.14 38.01
C GLY A 90 62.63 1.06 37.05
N THR A 91 61.55 0.36 37.38
CA THR A 91 61.01 -0.76 36.59
C THR A 91 59.75 -0.41 35.80
N LEU A 92 59.15 0.77 36.04
CA LEU A 92 57.93 1.19 35.33
C LEU A 92 58.24 1.49 33.85
N THR A 93 57.44 0.92 32.96
CA THR A 93 57.54 1.10 31.50
C THR A 93 56.37 1.94 31.00
N ASP A 94 56.63 2.89 30.11
CA ASP A 94 55.61 3.62 29.37
C ASP A 94 55.03 2.70 28.30
N THR A 95 53.74 2.34 28.41
CA THR A 95 53.13 1.40 27.48
C THR A 95 53.14 1.91 26.03
N TYR A 96 52.98 3.21 25.82
CA TYR A 96 52.87 3.82 24.50
C TYR A 96 54.21 4.05 23.81
N THR A 97 55.33 3.96 24.53
CA THR A 97 56.68 4.11 23.92
C THR A 97 57.56 2.87 24.10
N GLY A 98 57.20 1.96 25.01
CA GLY A 98 58.00 0.78 25.39
C GLY A 98 59.23 1.10 26.24
N LYS A 99 59.50 2.37 26.56
CA LYS A 99 60.69 2.80 27.31
C LYS A 99 60.43 2.80 28.81
N HIS A 100 61.46 2.52 29.60
CA HIS A 100 61.41 2.72 31.05
C HIS A 100 61.37 4.22 31.38
N PHE A 101 60.57 4.58 32.39
CA PHE A 101 60.58 5.94 32.92
C PHE A 101 61.87 6.20 33.70
N ALA A 102 62.52 7.32 33.43
CA ALA A 102 63.61 7.82 34.28
C ALA A 102 63.05 8.35 35.62
N ALA A 103 63.89 8.44 36.65
CA ALA A 103 63.49 8.88 37.99
C ALA A 103 62.76 10.23 38.01
N ASN A 104 63.14 11.15 37.13
CA ASN A 104 62.56 12.50 37.04
C ASN A 104 61.44 12.63 35.99
N ASP A 105 61.07 11.56 35.30
CA ASP A 105 60.00 11.61 34.31
C ASP A 105 58.63 11.79 34.96
N LYS A 106 57.81 12.66 34.34
CA LYS A 106 56.41 12.83 34.72
C LYS A 106 55.54 11.81 33.99
N LYS A 107 54.80 11.03 34.75
CA LYS A 107 53.91 9.94 34.31
C LYS A 107 52.49 10.16 34.82
N ASN A 108 51.51 9.73 34.06
CA ASN A 108 50.11 9.66 34.44
C ASN A 108 49.58 8.25 34.19
N LEU A 109 48.56 7.87 34.96
CA LEU A 109 47.72 6.71 34.66
C LEU A 109 46.64 7.16 33.65
N ASP A 110 46.64 6.56 32.47
CA ASP A 110 45.70 6.81 31.39
C ASP A 110 44.65 5.70 31.32
N HIS A 111 43.44 6.07 30.91
CA HIS A 111 42.42 5.13 30.45
C HIS A 111 42.62 4.92 28.94
N ILE A 112 43.10 3.75 28.52
CA ILE A 112 43.41 3.45 27.11
C ILE A 112 42.21 3.78 26.22
N ILE A 113 41.06 3.17 26.50
CA ILE A 113 39.75 3.64 26.08
C ILE A 113 39.33 4.74 27.04
N ALA A 114 39.09 5.95 26.52
CA ALA A 114 38.79 7.09 27.37
C ALA A 114 37.55 6.83 28.24
N ALA A 115 37.61 7.20 29.52
CA ALA A 115 36.47 7.10 30.44
C ALA A 115 35.20 7.78 29.88
N HIS A 116 35.35 8.92 29.19
CA HIS A 116 34.26 9.60 28.50
C HIS A 116 33.66 8.77 27.34
N GLU A 117 34.48 8.01 26.62
CA GLU A 117 34.01 7.11 25.55
C GLU A 117 33.19 5.96 26.15
N ILE A 118 33.71 5.29 27.18
CA ILE A 118 33.01 4.21 27.90
C ILE A 118 31.71 4.72 28.52
N HIS A 119 31.74 5.90 29.15
CA HIS A 119 30.55 6.50 29.75
C HIS A 119 29.43 6.69 28.73
N ASN A 120 29.77 7.08 27.50
CA ASN A 120 28.81 7.36 26.45
C ASN A 120 28.51 6.17 25.53
N ASP A 121 29.05 4.97 25.79
CA ASP A 121 28.76 3.79 24.98
C ASP A 121 27.29 3.34 25.14
N PRO A 122 26.49 3.32 24.05
CA PRO A 122 25.14 2.75 24.09
C PRO A 122 25.12 1.28 24.53
N GLY A 123 26.15 0.51 24.19
CA GLY A 123 26.28 -0.90 24.58
C GLY A 123 26.36 -1.07 26.09
N ARG A 124 27.21 -0.29 26.77
CA ARG A 124 27.30 -0.24 28.23
C ARG A 124 25.95 0.09 28.88
N ILE A 125 25.26 1.12 28.39
CA ILE A 125 23.96 1.56 28.95
C ILE A 125 22.92 0.44 28.81
N LEU A 126 22.86 -0.20 27.64
CA LEU A 126 21.96 -1.33 27.38
C LEU A 126 22.27 -2.53 28.30
N ALA A 127 23.55 -2.80 28.53
CA ALA A 127 24.06 -3.82 29.44
C ALA A 127 23.92 -3.48 30.93
N GLU A 128 23.51 -2.23 31.25
CA GLU A 128 23.33 -1.74 32.62
C GLU A 128 24.59 -1.82 33.49
N ARG A 129 25.77 -1.70 32.85
CA ARG A 129 27.06 -1.77 33.54
C ARG A 129 27.51 -0.38 34.00
N ASP A 130 28.08 -0.34 35.19
CA ASP A 130 28.71 0.87 35.70
C ASP A 130 29.91 1.24 34.83
N GLY A 131 29.99 2.53 34.48
CA GLY A 131 31.04 3.01 33.59
C GLY A 131 32.39 3.16 34.29
N ALA A 132 32.40 3.50 35.59
CA ALA A 132 33.64 3.62 36.34
C ALA A 132 34.28 2.24 36.59
N ASP A 133 33.49 1.20 36.86
CA ASP A 133 33.97 -0.18 36.95
C ASP A 133 34.70 -0.60 35.65
N LEU A 134 34.03 -0.41 34.51
CA LEU A 134 34.56 -0.82 33.20
C LEU A 134 35.77 0.03 32.77
N ALA A 135 35.75 1.33 33.03
CA ALA A 135 36.87 2.21 32.71
C ALA A 135 38.10 1.90 33.57
N ASN A 136 37.91 1.51 34.83
CA ASN A 136 38.99 1.21 35.77
C ASN A 136 39.30 -0.28 35.89
N ASP A 137 38.90 -1.09 34.91
CA ASP A 137 39.44 -2.43 34.73
C ASP A 137 40.95 -2.34 34.46
N ALA A 138 41.72 -3.29 35.00
CA ALA A 138 43.17 -3.28 34.88
C ALA A 138 43.64 -3.36 33.40
N SER A 139 42.85 -3.97 32.52
CA SER A 139 43.14 -4.03 31.08
C SER A 139 43.03 -2.68 30.38
N ASN A 140 42.29 -1.72 30.95
CA ASN A 140 42.09 -0.38 30.38
C ASN A 140 42.97 0.70 31.04
N LEU A 141 43.73 0.36 32.08
CA LEU A 141 44.57 1.30 32.82
C LEU A 141 46.04 1.11 32.49
N THR A 142 46.73 2.18 32.09
CA THR A 142 48.14 2.12 31.74
C THR A 142 48.93 3.37 32.10
N PHE A 143 50.23 3.23 32.37
CA PHE A 143 51.12 4.37 32.56
C PHE A 143 51.69 4.85 31.24
N THR A 144 51.60 6.17 31.03
CA THR A 144 52.29 6.86 29.93
C THR A 144 52.83 8.21 30.40
N SER A 145 53.73 8.80 29.61
CA SER A 145 54.24 10.14 29.89
C SER A 145 53.11 11.16 30.05
N GLU A 146 53.29 12.10 30.96
CA GLU A 146 52.32 13.18 31.20
C GLU A 146 52.00 13.95 29.91
N SER A 147 52.99 14.08 29.03
CA SER A 147 52.87 14.77 27.74
C SER A 147 51.94 14.03 26.77
N LEU A 148 52.07 12.70 26.65
CA LEU A 148 51.19 11.87 25.83
C LEU A 148 49.78 11.85 26.41
N ASN A 149 49.64 11.62 27.72
CA ASN A 149 48.33 11.61 28.39
C ASN A 149 47.55 12.92 28.18
N LYS A 150 48.20 14.06 28.43
CA LYS A 150 47.57 15.39 28.25
C LYS A 150 47.27 15.71 26.79
N ALA A 151 47.99 15.10 25.84
CA ALA A 151 47.73 15.27 24.41
C ALA A 151 46.53 14.43 23.94
N LYS A 152 46.37 13.20 24.47
CA LYS A 152 45.26 12.29 24.16
C LYS A 152 43.91 12.83 24.61
N LYS A 153 43.82 13.32 25.86
CA LYS A 153 42.55 13.79 26.47
C LYS A 153 41.46 12.70 26.35
N ALA A 154 40.24 13.07 25.95
CA ALA A 154 39.11 12.18 25.75
C ALA A 154 39.02 11.58 24.33
N LYS A 155 40.09 11.69 23.51
CA LYS A 155 40.07 11.18 22.14
C LYS A 155 40.14 9.65 22.13
N PRO A 156 39.42 8.98 21.21
CA PRO A 156 39.68 7.57 20.91
C PRO A 156 41.13 7.36 20.47
N MET A 157 41.73 6.21 20.80
CA MET A 157 43.13 5.94 20.49
C MET A 157 43.45 6.10 19.01
N ALA A 158 42.60 5.58 18.12
CA ALA A 158 42.78 5.72 16.68
C ALA A 158 42.84 7.19 16.21
N ALA A 159 42.04 8.08 16.81
CA ALA A 159 42.11 9.51 16.52
C ALA A 159 43.41 10.14 17.05
N PHE A 160 43.85 9.73 18.24
CA PHE A 160 45.09 10.21 18.83
C PHE A 160 46.33 9.76 18.03
N ILE A 161 46.38 8.50 17.59
CA ILE A 161 47.45 8.00 16.72
C ILE A 161 47.52 8.82 15.42
N ARG A 162 46.37 9.07 14.76
CA ARG A 162 46.32 9.91 13.55
C ARG A 162 46.86 11.32 13.80
N ASP A 163 46.49 11.94 14.92
CA ASP A 163 47.00 13.27 15.26
C ASP A 163 48.53 13.27 15.45
N LEU A 164 49.07 12.25 16.12
CA LEU A 164 50.52 12.11 16.30
C LEU A 164 51.24 11.88 14.96
N GLN A 165 50.69 11.02 14.10
CA GLN A 165 51.21 10.76 12.76
C GLN A 165 51.26 12.04 11.91
N GLN A 166 50.17 12.82 11.91
CA GLN A 166 50.12 14.10 11.19
C GLN A 166 51.11 15.12 11.74
N GLN A 167 51.33 15.13 13.05
CA GLN A 167 52.25 16.06 13.71
C GLN A 167 53.72 15.60 13.67
N TYR A 168 54.00 14.36 13.22
CA TYR A 168 55.30 13.73 13.38
C TYR A 168 56.43 14.53 12.75
N GLN A 169 56.31 14.89 11.47
CA GLN A 169 57.36 15.64 10.76
C GLN A 169 57.63 17.02 11.39
N THR A 170 56.57 17.75 11.76
CA THR A 170 56.72 19.05 12.43
C THR A 170 57.36 18.90 13.80
N THR A 171 56.95 17.90 14.57
CA THR A 171 57.50 17.60 15.90
C THR A 171 58.99 17.28 15.81
N THR A 172 59.40 16.43 14.87
CA THR A 172 60.82 16.07 14.68
C THR A 172 61.66 17.27 14.25
N ARG A 173 61.17 18.10 13.33
CA ARG A 173 61.88 19.34 12.94
C ARG A 173 62.06 20.30 14.12
N GLU A 174 61.05 20.46 14.95
CA GLU A 174 61.12 21.34 16.13
C GLU A 174 62.09 20.78 17.19
N ILE A 175 62.16 19.46 17.34
CA ILE A 175 63.18 18.79 18.17
C ILE A 175 64.59 19.10 17.65
N ASP A 176 64.83 18.98 16.35
CA ASP A 176 66.15 19.24 15.75
C ASP A 176 66.56 20.71 15.95
N VAL A 177 65.62 21.65 15.77
CA VAL A 177 65.84 23.08 16.01
C VAL A 177 66.21 23.35 17.47
N LEU A 178 65.51 22.75 18.42
CA LEU A 178 65.81 22.92 19.84
C LEU A 178 67.15 22.29 20.22
N ARG A 179 67.47 21.11 19.69
CA ARG A 179 68.75 20.43 19.95
C ARG A 179 69.96 21.18 19.36
N ALA A 180 69.76 21.95 18.28
CA ALA A 180 70.80 22.76 17.67
C ALA A 180 71.14 24.04 18.46
N LYS A 181 70.33 24.43 19.46
CA LYS A 181 70.59 25.63 20.27
C LYS A 181 71.78 25.40 21.22
N PRO A 182 72.70 26.37 21.37
CA PRO A 182 73.87 26.23 22.27
C PRO A 182 73.49 26.05 23.75
N ALA A 183 72.37 26.63 24.17
CA ALA A 183 71.81 26.48 25.50
C ALA A 183 70.28 26.61 25.43
N LEU A 184 69.58 25.82 26.25
CA LEU A 184 68.13 25.83 26.37
C LEU A 184 67.73 26.38 27.73
N ASN A 185 66.81 27.34 27.75
CA ASN A 185 66.18 27.78 29.00
C ASN A 185 65.17 26.73 29.52
N ASP A 186 64.69 26.90 30.75
CA ASP A 186 63.78 25.94 31.40
C ASP A 186 62.50 25.66 30.61
N GLN A 187 61.95 26.66 29.91
CA GLN A 187 60.74 26.48 29.09
C GLN A 187 61.06 25.65 27.84
N GLU A 188 62.18 25.93 27.20
CA GLU A 188 62.65 25.20 26.02
C GLU A 188 63.04 23.76 26.37
N GLN A 189 63.64 23.50 27.53
CA GLN A 189 63.92 22.15 28.01
C GLN A 189 62.63 21.35 28.24
N LYS A 190 61.62 21.97 28.89
CA LYS A 190 60.30 21.34 29.08
C LYS A 190 59.60 21.08 27.75
N LEU A 191 59.70 22.01 26.81
CA LEU A 191 59.14 21.86 25.46
C LEU A 191 59.83 20.72 24.70
N LEU A 192 61.17 20.69 24.69
CA LEU A 192 61.95 19.63 24.05
C LEU A 192 61.54 18.26 24.59
N LYS A 193 61.51 18.08 25.92
CA LYS A 193 61.10 16.82 26.54
C LYS A 193 59.67 16.42 26.15
N LYS A 194 58.74 17.38 26.09
CA LYS A 194 57.36 17.14 25.65
C LYS A 194 57.30 16.67 24.19
N LEU A 195 58.06 17.29 23.30
CA LEU A 195 58.13 16.91 21.88
C LEU A 195 58.78 15.54 21.70
N GLU A 196 59.89 15.28 22.40
CA GLU A 196 60.57 13.99 22.38
C GLU A 196 59.66 12.85 22.87
N ASN A 197 58.89 13.07 23.94
CA ASN A 197 57.90 12.10 24.40
C ASN A 197 56.83 11.80 23.33
N LYS A 198 56.39 12.83 22.58
CA LYS A 198 55.45 12.63 21.47
C LYS A 198 56.07 11.90 20.29
N ALA A 199 57.28 12.26 19.90
CA ALA A 199 58.01 11.63 18.79
C ALA A 199 58.43 10.19 19.11
N ALA A 200 58.55 9.84 20.39
CA ALA A 200 58.83 8.49 20.87
C ALA A 200 57.61 7.57 20.95
N ALA A 201 56.41 8.06 20.62
CA ALA A 201 55.20 7.24 20.59
C ALA A 201 55.35 6.12 19.56
N ASP A 202 55.06 4.90 20.00
CA ASP A 202 55.05 3.70 19.19
C ASP A 202 53.61 3.37 18.81
N PHE A 203 53.26 3.64 17.55
CA PHE A 203 51.88 3.53 17.08
C PHE A 203 51.37 2.09 17.07
N GLU A 204 52.22 1.10 16.81
CA GLU A 204 51.84 -0.31 16.84
C GLU A 204 51.51 -0.73 18.27
N ARG A 205 52.37 -0.38 19.24
CA ARG A 205 52.11 -0.67 20.66
C ARG A 205 50.85 0.01 21.18
N MET A 206 50.61 1.26 20.78
CA MET A 206 49.38 1.99 21.14
C MET A 206 48.14 1.30 20.57
N GLN A 207 48.20 0.84 19.31
CA GLN A 207 47.10 0.12 18.67
C GLN A 207 46.86 -1.25 19.33
N GLU A 208 47.91 -2.01 19.63
CA GLU A 208 47.78 -3.29 20.35
C GLU A 208 47.20 -3.12 21.75
N ALA A 209 47.62 -2.07 22.47
CA ALA A 209 47.10 -1.76 23.79
C ALA A 209 45.60 -1.43 23.74
N ASP A 210 45.17 -0.59 22.78
CA ASP A 210 43.75 -0.26 22.57
C ASP A 210 42.93 -1.46 22.12
N GLN A 211 43.46 -2.31 21.23
CA GLN A 211 42.76 -3.52 20.80
C GLN A 211 42.52 -4.46 22.00
N ARG A 212 43.56 -4.75 22.79
CA ARG A 212 43.42 -5.61 24.00
C ARG A 212 42.44 -5.04 25.01
N ALA A 213 42.50 -3.74 25.27
CA ALA A 213 41.56 -3.08 26.18
C ALA A 213 40.12 -3.17 25.66
N ARG A 214 39.91 -2.97 24.35
CA ARG A 214 38.60 -3.04 23.70
C ARG A 214 38.02 -4.44 23.67
N ASP A 215 38.84 -5.45 23.46
CA ASP A 215 38.41 -6.85 23.47
C ASP A 215 37.86 -7.22 24.86
N THR A 216 38.63 -6.97 25.92
CA THR A 216 38.18 -7.20 27.30
C THR A 216 36.94 -6.39 27.65
N TYR A 217 36.91 -5.11 27.28
CA TYR A 217 35.76 -4.23 27.51
C TYR A 217 34.50 -4.74 26.80
N ASN A 218 34.61 -5.07 25.52
CA ASN A 218 33.48 -5.54 24.72
C ASN A 218 32.98 -6.90 25.22
N ASP A 219 33.87 -7.80 25.59
CA ASP A 219 33.49 -9.09 26.19
C ASP A 219 32.75 -8.88 27.50
N ALA A 220 33.24 -8.00 28.39
CA ALA A 220 32.56 -7.68 29.64
C ALA A 220 31.14 -7.14 29.40
N VAL A 221 30.97 -6.21 28.44
CA VAL A 221 29.66 -5.65 28.07
C VAL A 221 28.75 -6.72 27.45
N ASN A 222 29.27 -7.51 26.51
CA ASN A 222 28.51 -8.53 25.78
C ASN A 222 28.05 -9.65 26.71
N VAL A 223 28.95 -10.20 27.53
CA VAL A 223 28.62 -11.25 28.51
C VAL A 223 27.58 -10.74 29.49
N SER A 224 27.75 -9.51 30.00
CA SER A 224 26.78 -8.90 30.92
C SER A 224 25.40 -8.76 30.28
N TYR A 225 25.31 -8.31 29.03
CA TYR A 225 24.03 -8.11 28.38
C TYR A 225 23.39 -9.42 27.90
N TYR A 226 24.08 -10.20 27.06
CA TYR A 226 23.51 -11.39 26.45
C TYR A 226 23.34 -12.55 27.45
N GLY A 227 24.12 -12.57 28.53
CA GLY A 227 23.91 -13.47 29.67
C GLY A 227 22.84 -12.99 30.66
N SER A 228 22.28 -11.79 30.49
CA SER A 228 21.32 -11.23 31.46
C SER A 228 19.91 -11.82 31.33
N SER A 229 19.19 -11.80 32.45
CA SER A 229 17.75 -12.05 32.46
C SER A 229 16.97 -11.00 31.64
N LYS A 230 17.49 -9.78 31.47
CA LYS A 230 16.88 -8.73 30.63
C LYS A 230 16.85 -9.14 29.17
N PHE A 231 17.98 -9.58 28.62
CA PHE A 231 18.06 -10.06 27.25
C PHE A 231 17.21 -11.32 27.07
N ALA A 232 17.32 -12.29 27.99
CA ALA A 232 16.51 -13.51 27.94
C ALA A 232 14.99 -13.23 27.96
N LYS A 233 14.53 -12.30 28.81
CA LYS A 233 13.12 -11.85 28.83
C LYS A 233 12.71 -11.16 27.54
N SER A 234 13.58 -10.33 26.97
CA SER A 234 13.31 -9.63 25.71
C SER A 234 13.18 -10.62 24.55
N VAL A 235 14.10 -11.59 24.45
CA VAL A 235 14.05 -12.68 23.46
C VAL A 235 12.81 -13.54 23.66
N ALA A 236 12.51 -13.95 24.90
CA ALA A 236 11.33 -14.77 25.18
C ALA A 236 10.02 -14.02 24.84
N SER A 237 9.94 -12.73 25.16
CA SER A 237 8.78 -11.90 24.84
C SER A 237 8.62 -11.69 23.34
N ALA A 238 9.71 -11.38 22.64
CA ALA A 238 9.71 -11.23 21.18
C ALA A 238 9.35 -12.55 20.49
N ALA A 239 9.94 -13.67 20.92
CA ALA A 239 9.62 -14.99 20.40
C ALA A 239 8.15 -15.38 20.67
N ALA A 240 7.62 -15.09 21.86
CA ALA A 240 6.21 -15.34 22.17
C ALA A 240 5.28 -14.48 21.32
N LEU A 241 5.59 -13.19 21.15
CA LEU A 241 4.80 -12.27 20.34
C LEU A 241 4.84 -12.66 18.86
N ASN A 242 6.02 -12.99 18.32
CA ASN A 242 6.18 -13.42 16.94
C ASN A 242 5.55 -14.79 16.70
N GLY A 243 5.71 -15.73 17.63
CA GLY A 243 5.02 -17.03 17.61
C GLY A 243 3.50 -16.87 17.62
N PHE A 244 2.98 -15.95 18.45
CA PHE A 244 1.56 -15.61 18.46
C PHE A 244 1.11 -14.99 17.14
N LYS A 245 1.86 -14.02 16.60
CA LYS A 245 1.54 -13.37 15.32
C LYS A 245 1.52 -14.40 14.17
N MET A 246 2.55 -15.23 14.06
CA MET A 246 2.66 -16.26 13.03
C MET A 246 1.56 -17.33 13.17
N GLY A 247 1.35 -17.83 14.38
CA GLY A 247 0.31 -18.85 14.64
C GLY A 247 -1.10 -18.32 14.36
N THR A 248 -1.38 -17.08 14.76
CA THR A 248 -2.67 -16.43 14.47
C THR A 248 -2.85 -16.22 12.96
N ARG A 249 -1.81 -15.80 12.23
CA ARG A 249 -1.86 -15.66 10.76
C ARG A 249 -2.14 -16.99 10.06
N GLN A 250 -1.49 -18.07 10.47
CA GLN A 250 -1.73 -19.41 9.92
C GLN A 250 -3.16 -19.89 10.20
N MET A 251 -3.66 -19.70 11.42
CA MET A 251 -5.04 -20.01 11.77
C MET A 251 -6.04 -19.25 10.91
N LEU A 252 -5.86 -17.94 10.79
CA LEU A 252 -6.72 -17.11 9.95
C LEU A 252 -6.67 -17.62 8.51
N GLY A 253 -5.49 -17.88 7.94
CA GLY A 253 -5.35 -18.49 6.62
C GLY A 253 -6.15 -19.79 6.45
N LEU A 254 -6.12 -20.68 7.44
CA LEU A 254 -6.89 -21.94 7.42
C LEU A 254 -8.41 -21.71 7.51
N ILE A 255 -8.87 -20.83 8.40
CA ILE A 255 -10.29 -20.46 8.53
C ILE A 255 -10.82 -19.89 7.22
N LEU A 256 -10.01 -19.06 6.57
CA LEU A 256 -10.33 -18.40 5.32
C LEU A 256 -10.35 -19.38 4.14
N ALA A 257 -9.39 -20.30 4.08
CA ALA A 257 -9.39 -21.38 3.09
C ALA A 257 -10.63 -22.27 3.22
N GLU A 258 -11.02 -22.61 4.45
CA GLU A 258 -12.23 -23.40 4.73
C GLU A 258 -13.50 -22.66 4.28
N THR A 259 -13.55 -21.35 4.53
CA THR A 259 -14.63 -20.47 4.06
C THR A 259 -14.75 -20.51 2.54
N TRP A 260 -13.61 -20.38 1.85
CA TRP A 260 -13.55 -20.46 0.38
C TRP A 260 -14.02 -21.81 -0.15
N PHE A 261 -13.55 -22.93 0.42
CA PHE A 261 -13.94 -24.27 -0.03
C PHE A 261 -15.45 -24.52 0.12
N GLU A 262 -16.06 -24.11 1.23
CA GLU A 262 -17.51 -24.23 1.42
C GLU A 262 -18.32 -23.42 0.40
N PHE A 263 -17.89 -22.19 0.09
CA PHE A 263 -18.56 -21.40 -0.95
C PHE A 263 -18.39 -22.02 -2.33
N ARG A 264 -17.17 -22.46 -2.68
CA ARG A 264 -16.88 -23.11 -3.96
C ARG A 264 -17.75 -24.35 -4.19
N GLU A 265 -18.04 -25.10 -3.13
CA GLU A 265 -18.88 -26.31 -3.22
C GLU A 265 -20.38 -25.99 -3.29
N ARG A 266 -20.87 -25.06 -2.46
CA ARG A 266 -22.33 -24.79 -2.34
C ARG A 266 -22.89 -23.86 -3.40
N ILE A 267 -22.11 -22.88 -3.84
CA ILE A 267 -22.60 -21.85 -4.78
C ILE A 267 -23.09 -22.47 -6.10
N PRO A 268 -22.34 -23.39 -6.76
CA PRO A 268 -22.81 -24.05 -7.97
C PRO A 268 -24.09 -24.85 -7.77
N LEU A 269 -24.19 -25.60 -6.66
CA LEU A 269 -25.37 -26.40 -6.33
C LEU A 269 -26.63 -25.53 -6.20
N ILE A 270 -26.51 -24.38 -5.55
CA ILE A 270 -27.62 -23.45 -5.38
C ILE A 270 -28.01 -22.86 -6.73
N PHE A 271 -27.06 -22.53 -7.60
CA PHE A 271 -27.38 -22.08 -8.95
C PHE A 271 -28.10 -23.14 -9.78
N ASP A 272 -27.68 -24.41 -9.71
CA ASP A 272 -28.34 -25.47 -10.46
C ASP A 272 -29.79 -25.71 -10.00
N VAL A 273 -30.08 -25.64 -8.69
CA VAL A 273 -31.45 -25.72 -8.16
C VAL A 273 -32.33 -24.58 -8.71
N HIS A 274 -31.78 -23.36 -8.78
CA HIS A 274 -32.54 -22.17 -9.18
C HIS A 274 -32.52 -21.87 -10.68
N ARG A 275 -31.90 -22.72 -11.50
CA ARG A 275 -31.68 -22.51 -12.94
C ARG A 275 -32.97 -22.57 -13.77
N HIS A 276 -33.89 -23.43 -13.38
CA HIS A 276 -35.08 -23.77 -14.19
C HIS A 276 -36.35 -23.08 -13.70
N ALA A 277 -36.46 -22.77 -12.41
CA ALA A 277 -37.61 -22.09 -11.81
C ALA A 277 -37.15 -21.14 -10.71
N PHE A 278 -36.58 -20.00 -11.11
CA PHE A 278 -36.02 -19.03 -10.18
C PHE A 278 -37.10 -18.45 -9.25
N ASN A 279 -36.93 -18.64 -7.94
CA ASN A 279 -37.70 -17.98 -6.90
C ASN A 279 -36.76 -17.20 -5.98
N ALA A 280 -36.91 -15.88 -5.98
CA ALA A 280 -36.04 -15.00 -5.19
C ALA A 280 -36.08 -15.30 -3.69
N GLY A 281 -37.24 -15.64 -3.12
CA GLY A 281 -37.36 -15.96 -1.69
C GLY A 281 -36.59 -17.24 -1.32
N TYR A 282 -36.73 -18.29 -2.13
CA TYR A 282 -36.00 -19.54 -1.92
C TYR A 282 -34.50 -19.39 -2.18
N PHE A 283 -34.10 -18.68 -3.24
CA PHE A 283 -32.68 -18.39 -3.53
C PHE A 283 -32.00 -17.61 -2.39
N LEU A 284 -32.70 -16.62 -1.82
CA LEU A 284 -32.22 -15.87 -0.67
C LEU A 284 -32.13 -16.73 0.60
N SER A 285 -33.06 -17.67 0.80
CA SER A 285 -33.00 -18.64 1.90
C SER A 285 -31.79 -19.56 1.76
N ASP A 286 -31.58 -20.12 0.57
CA ASP A 286 -30.47 -21.05 0.30
C ASP A 286 -29.11 -20.35 0.43
N MET A 287 -29.01 -19.08 0.03
CA MET A 287 -27.82 -18.26 0.29
C MET A 287 -27.61 -17.97 1.78
N ALA A 288 -28.67 -17.70 2.53
CA ALA A 288 -28.58 -17.55 3.98
C ALA A 288 -28.16 -18.87 4.67
N ASP A 289 -28.61 -20.01 4.15
CA ASP A 289 -28.24 -21.33 4.66
C ASP A 289 -26.80 -21.71 4.31
N ALA A 290 -26.33 -21.38 3.10
CA ALA A 290 -24.92 -21.51 2.75
C ALA A 290 -24.02 -20.68 3.68
N LEU A 291 -24.42 -19.43 3.97
CA LEU A 291 -23.73 -18.57 4.93
C LEU A 291 -23.73 -19.15 6.35
N ARG A 292 -24.86 -19.72 6.82
CA ARG A 292 -24.94 -20.40 8.13
C ARG A 292 -24.06 -21.65 8.20
N ALA A 293 -23.93 -22.39 7.11
CA ALA A 293 -23.13 -23.62 7.11
C ALA A 293 -21.62 -23.33 7.09
N VAL A 294 -21.18 -22.39 6.25
CA VAL A 294 -19.83 -21.81 6.28
C VAL A 294 -19.49 -21.35 7.69
N TRP A 295 -20.44 -20.65 8.32
CA TRP A 295 -20.31 -20.14 9.68
C TRP A 295 -20.08 -21.23 10.74
N HIS A 296 -20.86 -22.31 10.70
CA HIS A 296 -20.68 -23.44 11.63
C HIS A 296 -19.29 -24.08 11.48
N ARG A 297 -18.78 -24.20 10.24
CA ARG A 297 -17.49 -24.84 9.96
C ARG A 297 -16.31 -23.98 10.42
N VAL A 298 -16.35 -22.68 10.13
CA VAL A 298 -15.36 -21.69 10.61
C VAL A 298 -15.30 -21.67 12.14
N SER A 299 -16.47 -21.62 12.78
CA SER A 299 -16.59 -21.62 14.25
C SER A 299 -16.00 -22.88 14.89
N ALA A 300 -16.21 -24.05 14.28
CA ALA A 300 -15.67 -25.31 14.78
C ALA A 300 -14.15 -25.37 14.65
N LYS A 301 -13.59 -24.99 13.50
CA LYS A 301 -12.13 -24.96 13.26
C LYS A 301 -11.40 -23.98 14.18
N PHE A 302 -12.00 -22.83 14.45
CA PHE A 302 -11.46 -21.86 15.38
C PHE A 302 -11.38 -22.40 16.82
N ARG A 303 -12.39 -23.16 17.26
CA ARG A 303 -12.35 -23.85 18.56
C ARG A 303 -11.22 -24.89 18.63
N THR A 304 -10.98 -25.62 17.54
CA THR A 304 -9.84 -26.56 17.45
C THR A 304 -8.51 -25.85 17.61
N PHE A 305 -8.31 -24.71 16.95
CA PHE A 305 -7.09 -23.91 17.10
C PHE A 305 -6.89 -23.39 18.53
N LEU A 306 -7.94 -22.86 19.14
CA LEU A 306 -7.91 -22.42 20.54
C LEU A 306 -7.51 -23.53 21.49
N THR A 307 -7.97 -24.75 21.21
CA THR A 307 -7.62 -25.92 22.02
C THR A 307 -6.13 -26.26 21.86
N ALA A 308 -5.59 -26.18 20.64
CA ALA A 308 -4.17 -26.39 20.36
C ALA A 308 -3.25 -25.30 20.96
N PHE A 309 -3.75 -24.07 21.14
CA PHE A 309 -3.01 -22.96 21.74
C PHE A 309 -3.17 -22.85 23.27
N LYS A 310 -4.20 -23.48 23.83
CA LYS A 310 -4.52 -23.50 25.27
C LYS A 310 -3.48 -24.26 26.11
N ASP A 311 -2.74 -25.18 25.50
CA ASP A 311 -1.71 -25.98 26.17
C ASP A 311 -0.38 -25.21 26.37
N GLY A 312 -0.36 -23.90 26.09
CA GLY A 312 0.77 -22.98 26.32
C GLY A 312 0.39 -21.72 27.09
N ALA A 313 1.41 -20.95 27.52
CA ALA A 313 1.32 -19.78 28.42
C ALA A 313 0.46 -18.58 27.93
N LEU A 314 -0.28 -18.71 26.83
CA LEU A 314 -1.02 -17.63 26.16
C LEU A 314 -2.55 -17.65 26.43
N GLY A 315 -3.05 -18.54 27.30
CA GLY A 315 -4.48 -18.76 27.54
C GLY A 315 -5.31 -17.52 27.92
N GLY A 316 -4.73 -16.53 28.60
CA GLY A 316 -5.44 -15.32 29.05
C GLY A 316 -5.74 -14.32 27.92
N LEU A 317 -4.81 -14.15 26.97
CA LEU A 317 -5.00 -13.27 25.80
C LEU A 317 -6.00 -13.88 24.80
N LEU A 318 -6.08 -15.21 24.75
CA LEU A 318 -6.89 -15.95 23.79
C LEU A 318 -8.39 -15.90 24.10
N SER A 319 -8.79 -15.83 25.37
CA SER A 319 -10.21 -15.81 25.76
C SER A 319 -10.93 -14.53 25.31
N SER A 320 -10.26 -13.37 25.40
CA SER A 320 -10.82 -12.11 24.92
C SER A 320 -10.89 -12.07 23.40
N VAL A 321 -9.84 -12.53 22.71
CA VAL A 321 -9.80 -12.66 21.25
C VAL A 321 -10.90 -13.60 20.75
N THR A 322 -11.13 -14.73 21.44
CA THR A 322 -12.19 -15.70 21.14
C THR A 322 -13.58 -15.07 21.20
N THR A 323 -13.88 -14.41 22.31
CA THR A 323 -15.19 -13.85 22.57
C THR A 323 -15.47 -12.70 21.60
N THR A 324 -14.48 -11.86 21.35
CA THR A 324 -14.54 -10.77 20.38
C THR A 324 -14.74 -11.30 18.96
N LEU A 325 -14.01 -12.35 18.55
CA LEU A 325 -14.16 -12.97 17.22
C LEU A 325 -15.54 -13.61 17.04
N PHE A 326 -16.05 -14.37 18.02
CA PHE A 326 -17.38 -14.97 17.93
C PHE A 326 -18.48 -13.91 17.81
N ASN A 327 -18.44 -12.88 18.66
CA ASN A 327 -19.40 -11.77 18.62
C ASN A 327 -19.30 -10.97 17.33
N LEU A 328 -18.08 -10.78 16.82
CA LEU A 328 -17.82 -10.22 15.50
C LEU A 328 -18.54 -11.01 14.40
N PHE A 329 -18.24 -12.29 14.24
CA PHE A 329 -18.69 -13.00 13.06
C PHE A 329 -20.22 -13.21 13.04
N PHE A 330 -20.87 -13.34 14.22
CA PHE A 330 -22.33 -13.30 14.31
C PHE A 330 -22.92 -11.95 13.88
N THR A 331 -22.24 -10.85 14.18
CA THR A 331 -22.66 -9.50 13.78
C THR A 331 -22.53 -9.32 12.28
N THR A 332 -21.43 -9.78 11.68
CA THR A 332 -21.22 -9.78 10.21
C THR A 332 -22.29 -10.59 9.49
N GLN A 333 -22.62 -11.79 9.97
CA GLN A 333 -23.67 -12.62 9.38
C GLN A 333 -25.02 -11.91 9.37
N LYS A 334 -25.43 -11.33 10.51
CA LYS A 334 -26.69 -10.58 10.62
C LYS A 334 -26.70 -9.38 9.67
N MET A 335 -25.57 -8.68 9.58
CA MET A 335 -25.40 -7.55 8.67
C MET A 335 -25.53 -7.98 7.21
N MET A 336 -24.84 -9.04 6.77
CA MET A 336 -24.91 -9.53 5.39
C MET A 336 -26.33 -9.91 4.96
N VAL A 337 -27.05 -10.66 5.80
CA VAL A 337 -28.45 -11.03 5.53
C VAL A 337 -29.35 -9.79 5.44
N ARG A 338 -29.12 -8.79 6.29
CA ARG A 338 -29.84 -7.52 6.26
C ARG A 338 -29.58 -6.75 4.96
N LEU A 339 -28.32 -6.63 4.53
CA LEU A 339 -27.93 -5.90 3.32
C LEU A 339 -28.54 -6.54 2.06
N ILE A 340 -28.47 -7.86 1.95
CA ILE A 340 -29.10 -8.61 0.85
C ILE A 340 -30.60 -8.30 0.78
N ARG A 341 -31.29 -8.24 1.93
CA ARG A 341 -32.72 -7.91 2.01
C ARG A 341 -33.02 -6.44 1.65
N GLU A 342 -32.22 -5.50 2.13
CA GLU A 342 -32.40 -4.06 1.85
C GLU A 342 -32.18 -3.73 0.37
N MET A 343 -31.19 -4.37 -0.25
CA MET A 343 -30.95 -4.25 -1.69
C MET A 343 -32.09 -4.84 -2.51
N TRP A 344 -32.61 -6.01 -2.12
CA TRP A 344 -33.80 -6.59 -2.73
C TRP A 344 -34.99 -5.63 -2.72
N ASN A 345 -35.28 -5.05 -1.56
CA ASN A 345 -36.39 -4.10 -1.42
C ASN A 345 -36.21 -2.87 -2.31
N SER A 346 -34.98 -2.35 -2.42
CA SER A 346 -34.65 -1.21 -3.28
C SER A 346 -34.85 -1.51 -4.76
N LEU A 347 -34.46 -2.72 -5.22
CA LEU A 347 -34.68 -3.17 -6.60
C LEU A 347 -36.16 -3.34 -6.93
N VAL A 348 -36.93 -3.98 -6.06
CA VAL A 348 -38.38 -4.17 -6.25
C VAL A 348 -39.09 -2.82 -6.31
N GLN A 349 -38.69 -1.86 -5.46
CA GLN A 349 -39.21 -0.50 -5.51
C GLN A 349 -38.85 0.22 -6.82
N ALA A 350 -37.59 0.14 -7.25
CA ALA A 350 -37.15 0.74 -8.52
C ALA A 350 -37.95 0.19 -9.71
N PHE A 351 -38.18 -1.12 -9.74
CA PHE A 351 -39.02 -1.77 -10.75
C PHE A 351 -40.47 -1.28 -10.70
N LYS A 352 -41.09 -1.25 -9.52
CA LYS A 352 -42.48 -0.79 -9.36
C LYS A 352 -42.67 0.64 -9.83
N VAL A 353 -41.74 1.53 -9.47
CA VAL A 353 -41.74 2.93 -9.91
C VAL A 353 -41.57 3.00 -11.42
N MET A 354 -40.63 2.26 -12.00
CA MET A 354 -40.38 2.26 -13.45
C MET A 354 -41.58 1.75 -14.27
N VAL A 355 -42.21 0.65 -13.85
CA VAL A 355 -43.24 -0.03 -14.63
C VAL A 355 -44.63 0.54 -14.41
N PHE A 356 -45.00 0.83 -13.15
CA PHE A 356 -46.35 1.28 -12.82
C PHE A 356 -46.47 2.80 -12.78
N ASN A 357 -45.36 3.54 -12.67
CA ASN A 357 -45.31 5.00 -12.51
C ASN A 357 -46.48 5.54 -11.65
N PRO A 358 -46.64 5.06 -10.40
CA PRO A 358 -47.83 5.31 -9.60
C PRO A 358 -48.08 6.80 -9.33
N ASP A 359 -47.01 7.60 -9.34
CA ASP A 359 -47.05 9.04 -9.07
C ASP A 359 -47.11 9.90 -10.35
N GLY A 360 -47.24 9.29 -11.53
CA GLY A 360 -47.35 10.01 -12.81
C GLY A 360 -46.12 10.86 -13.17
N LEU A 361 -44.93 10.42 -12.78
CA LEU A 361 -43.67 11.16 -12.98
C LEU A 361 -43.36 11.34 -14.47
N SER A 362 -42.81 12.50 -14.83
CA SER A 362 -42.27 12.74 -16.18
C SER A 362 -41.05 11.85 -16.48
N PRO A 363 -40.71 11.56 -17.75
CA PRO A 363 -39.63 10.62 -18.09
C PRO A 363 -38.27 10.93 -17.43
N GLY A 364 -37.90 12.21 -17.34
CA GLY A 364 -36.67 12.64 -16.66
C GLY A 364 -36.74 12.48 -15.14
N GLN A 365 -37.90 12.71 -14.52
CA GLN A 365 -38.11 12.50 -13.08
C GLN A 365 -38.17 11.02 -12.73
N LEU A 366 -38.77 10.20 -13.61
CA LEU A 366 -38.82 8.75 -13.48
C LEU A 366 -37.41 8.15 -13.57
N ALA A 367 -36.62 8.54 -14.56
CA ALA A 367 -35.22 8.13 -14.68
C ALA A 367 -34.42 8.53 -13.42
N LYS A 368 -34.60 9.77 -12.93
CA LYS A 368 -33.96 10.24 -11.71
C LYS A 368 -34.39 9.45 -10.46
N ALA A 369 -35.67 9.10 -10.33
CA ALA A 369 -36.20 8.32 -9.21
C ALA A 369 -35.66 6.88 -9.22
N VAL A 370 -35.67 6.23 -10.38
CA VAL A 370 -35.10 4.90 -10.59
C VAL A 370 -33.59 4.91 -10.33
N SER A 371 -32.84 5.86 -10.88
CA SER A 371 -31.40 5.98 -10.66
C SER A 371 -31.05 6.20 -9.19
N LYS A 372 -31.86 6.97 -8.45
CA LYS A 372 -31.68 7.14 -6.99
C LYS A 372 -31.94 5.85 -6.21
N LEU A 373 -32.96 5.08 -6.57
CA LEU A 373 -33.27 3.79 -5.91
C LEU A 373 -32.20 2.73 -6.20
N ILE A 374 -31.69 2.69 -7.44
CA ILE A 374 -30.56 1.83 -7.82
C ILE A 374 -29.28 2.28 -7.10
N ALA A 375 -28.98 3.60 -7.08
CA ALA A 375 -27.82 4.13 -6.38
C ALA A 375 -27.89 3.89 -4.86
N ALA A 376 -29.07 3.94 -4.24
CA ALA A 376 -29.25 3.59 -2.84
C ALA A 376 -29.01 2.09 -2.59
N GLY A 377 -29.48 1.22 -3.48
CA GLY A 377 -29.17 -0.22 -3.43
C GLY A 377 -27.67 -0.52 -3.61
N VAL A 378 -26.98 0.21 -4.48
CA VAL A 378 -25.53 0.07 -4.72
C VAL A 378 -24.69 0.70 -3.60
N ALA A 379 -25.14 1.80 -2.99
CA ALA A 379 -24.44 2.46 -1.88
C ALA A 379 -24.44 1.62 -0.59
N VAL A 380 -25.48 0.79 -0.39
CA VAL A 380 -25.56 -0.21 0.69
C VAL A 380 -24.62 -1.40 0.42
N ALA A 381 -24.19 -1.61 -0.83
CA ALA A 381 -23.34 -2.72 -1.26
C ALA A 381 -21.83 -2.48 -1.12
N ALA A 382 -21.41 -1.26 -0.82
CA ALA A 382 -19.99 -0.95 -0.76
C ALA A 382 -19.40 -1.53 0.53
N GLY A 383 -18.52 -2.52 0.40
CA GLY A 383 -17.73 -3.09 1.50
C GLY A 383 -17.03 -2.07 2.41
N VAL A 384 -17.02 -0.78 2.07
CA VAL A 384 -16.64 0.38 2.89
C VAL A 384 -17.50 0.52 4.16
N VAL A 385 -18.83 0.42 4.09
CA VAL A 385 -19.69 0.55 5.28
C VAL A 385 -19.44 -0.60 6.26
N ILE A 386 -19.24 -1.80 5.72
CA ILE A 386 -18.90 -2.99 6.51
C ILE A 386 -17.49 -2.85 7.07
N ASN A 387 -16.53 -2.42 6.26
CA ASN A 387 -15.15 -2.23 6.70
C ASN A 387 -15.04 -1.15 7.78
N GLU A 388 -15.72 -0.01 7.66
CA GLU A 388 -15.73 1.08 8.64
C GLU A 388 -16.51 0.73 9.92
N ALA A 389 -17.70 0.14 9.79
CA ALA A 389 -18.49 -0.31 10.94
C ALA A 389 -17.76 -1.38 11.74
N LEU A 390 -16.95 -2.19 11.06
CA LEU A 390 -16.17 -3.22 11.72
C LEU A 390 -14.79 -2.72 12.18
N ALA A 391 -14.13 -1.79 11.47
CA ALA A 391 -12.82 -1.24 11.84
C ALA A 391 -12.83 -0.60 13.25
N GLY A 392 -13.90 0.11 13.62
CA GLY A 392 -14.07 0.65 14.98
C GLY A 392 -14.29 -0.42 16.06
N VAL A 393 -14.80 -1.59 15.68
CA VAL A 393 -15.01 -2.76 16.55
C VAL A 393 -13.73 -3.62 16.67
N PHE A 394 -12.73 -3.34 15.83
CA PHE A 394 -11.53 -4.15 15.59
C PHE A 394 -10.24 -3.60 16.16
N ALA A 395 -10.33 -3.01 17.36
CA ALA A 395 -9.15 -2.56 18.11
C ALA A 395 -8.38 -3.74 18.75
N PHE A 396 -8.00 -4.75 17.97
CA PHE A 396 -7.10 -5.83 18.38
C PHE A 396 -6.15 -6.22 17.23
N PRO A 397 -5.00 -6.84 17.51
CA PRO A 397 -4.08 -7.29 16.46
C PRO A 397 -4.82 -8.19 15.45
N PHE A 398 -4.69 -7.92 14.14
CA PHE A 398 -5.39 -8.61 13.04
C PHE A 398 -6.86 -8.21 12.79
N GLY A 399 -7.40 -7.27 13.57
CA GLY A 399 -8.75 -6.74 13.38
C GLY A 399 -8.99 -6.11 12.00
N PRO A 400 -8.12 -5.20 11.51
CA PRO A 400 -8.25 -4.61 10.17
C PRO A 400 -8.27 -5.62 9.02
N GLU A 401 -7.45 -6.68 9.10
CA GLU A 401 -7.36 -7.73 8.08
C GLU A 401 -8.63 -8.58 8.04
N LEU A 402 -9.20 -8.88 9.22
CA LEU A 402 -10.51 -9.52 9.35
C LEU A 402 -11.64 -8.63 8.83
N ALA A 403 -11.55 -7.32 9.03
CA ALA A 403 -12.48 -6.34 8.47
C ALA A 403 -12.50 -6.34 6.96
N ALA A 404 -11.31 -6.24 6.38
CA ALA A 404 -11.13 -6.26 4.94
C ALA A 404 -11.68 -7.55 4.35
N PHE A 405 -11.42 -8.69 5.00
CA PHE A 405 -11.98 -9.97 4.59
C PHE A 405 -13.51 -10.01 4.62
N CYS A 406 -14.11 -9.67 5.76
CA CYS A 406 -15.56 -9.68 5.91
C CYS A 406 -16.23 -8.71 4.92
N GLY A 407 -15.65 -7.53 4.71
CA GLY A 407 -16.11 -6.57 3.72
C GLY A 407 -16.01 -7.10 2.29
N ALA A 408 -14.89 -7.72 1.92
CA ALA A 408 -14.69 -8.29 0.59
C ALA A 408 -15.61 -9.49 0.32
N LEU A 409 -15.76 -10.39 1.30
CA LEU A 409 -16.65 -11.54 1.20
C LEU A 409 -18.11 -11.10 1.04
N ALA A 410 -18.55 -10.13 1.85
CA ALA A 410 -19.89 -9.58 1.75
C ALA A 410 -20.13 -8.93 0.39
N THR A 411 -19.17 -8.14 -0.09
CA THR A 411 -19.25 -7.49 -1.42
C THR A 411 -19.31 -8.53 -2.55
N GLY A 412 -18.48 -9.57 -2.50
CA GLY A 412 -18.45 -10.64 -3.50
C GLY A 412 -19.75 -11.44 -3.55
N MET A 413 -20.26 -11.86 -2.38
CA MET A 413 -21.55 -12.57 -2.26
C MET A 413 -22.71 -11.72 -2.78
N LEU A 414 -22.72 -10.44 -2.44
CA LEU A 414 -23.76 -9.51 -2.86
C LEU A 414 -23.75 -9.30 -4.36
N THR A 415 -22.57 -9.13 -4.95
CA THR A 415 -22.38 -9.03 -6.40
C THR A 415 -22.91 -10.28 -7.11
N LEU A 416 -22.63 -11.46 -6.57
CA LEU A 416 -23.04 -12.74 -7.12
C LEU A 416 -24.57 -12.94 -7.07
N VAL A 417 -25.19 -12.68 -5.91
CA VAL A 417 -26.65 -12.72 -5.74
C VAL A 417 -27.34 -11.74 -6.69
N MET A 418 -26.79 -10.54 -6.82
CA MET A 418 -27.37 -9.45 -7.61
C MET A 418 -27.33 -9.75 -9.10
N ASN A 419 -26.16 -10.14 -9.61
CA ASN A 419 -26.05 -10.41 -11.03
C ASN A 419 -26.90 -11.61 -11.46
N TYR A 420 -26.94 -12.68 -10.65
CA TYR A 420 -27.81 -13.81 -10.95
C TYR A 420 -29.30 -13.42 -10.96
N TYR A 421 -29.71 -12.55 -10.04
CA TYR A 421 -31.07 -12.02 -10.05
C TYR A 421 -31.37 -11.11 -11.25
N LEU A 422 -30.44 -10.24 -11.64
CA LEU A 422 -30.59 -9.38 -12.82
C LEU A 422 -30.75 -10.21 -14.10
N GLU A 423 -30.07 -11.35 -14.19
CA GLU A 423 -30.11 -12.21 -15.35
C GLU A 423 -31.31 -13.16 -15.35
N HIS A 424 -31.69 -13.75 -14.22
CA HIS A 424 -32.69 -14.84 -14.17
C HIS A 424 -33.99 -14.49 -13.43
N GLY A 425 -34.05 -13.34 -12.75
CA GLY A 425 -35.20 -12.92 -11.97
C GLY A 425 -36.45 -12.71 -12.83
N ALA A 426 -37.59 -13.29 -12.44
CA ALA A 426 -38.85 -13.16 -13.19
C ALA A 426 -39.30 -11.70 -13.39
N LEU A 427 -39.02 -10.82 -12.43
CA LEU A 427 -39.26 -9.37 -12.55
C LEU A 427 -38.29 -8.71 -13.54
N MET A 428 -37.03 -9.10 -13.54
CA MET A 428 -36.01 -8.56 -14.44
C MET A 428 -36.20 -9.07 -15.87
N GLN A 429 -36.62 -10.31 -16.06
CA GLN A 429 -37.05 -10.83 -17.35
C GLN A 429 -38.24 -10.04 -17.92
N LYS A 430 -39.22 -9.68 -17.08
CA LYS A 430 -40.31 -8.77 -17.47
C LYS A 430 -39.81 -7.36 -17.77
N LEU A 431 -38.81 -6.88 -17.03
CA LEU A 431 -38.17 -5.58 -17.26
C LEU A 431 -37.44 -5.55 -18.61
N TRP A 432 -36.61 -6.56 -18.90
CA TRP A 432 -35.90 -6.69 -20.16
C TRP A 432 -36.87 -6.82 -21.32
N ALA A 433 -37.92 -7.64 -21.19
CA ALA A 433 -38.99 -7.73 -22.20
C ALA A 433 -39.74 -6.40 -22.40
N PHE A 434 -39.98 -5.63 -21.34
CA PHE A 434 -40.59 -4.30 -21.42
C PHE A 434 -39.68 -3.28 -22.10
N LEU A 435 -38.38 -3.28 -21.77
CA LEU A 435 -37.36 -2.43 -22.39
C LEU A 435 -37.14 -2.77 -23.86
N ASP A 436 -37.12 -4.06 -24.21
CA ASP A 436 -37.09 -4.53 -25.59
C ASP A 436 -38.35 -4.11 -26.37
N GLY A 437 -39.49 -3.97 -25.68
CA GLY A 437 -40.73 -3.44 -26.25
C GLY A 437 -40.69 -1.93 -26.60
N PHE A 438 -39.75 -1.15 -26.07
CA PHE A 438 -39.59 0.26 -26.48
C PHE A 438 -39.04 0.40 -27.89
N LYS A 439 -38.31 -0.59 -28.43
CA LYS A 439 -37.86 -0.58 -29.83
C LYS A 439 -39.06 -0.50 -30.80
N ASP A 440 -40.13 -1.23 -30.50
CA ASP A 440 -41.35 -1.31 -31.31
C ASP A 440 -42.20 -0.02 -31.31
N LYS A 441 -42.17 0.78 -30.24
CA LYS A 441 -42.95 2.04 -30.17
C LYS A 441 -42.39 3.13 -31.06
N PHE A 442 -41.07 3.25 -31.18
CA PHE A 442 -40.45 4.18 -32.11
C PHE A 442 -40.61 3.73 -33.57
N GLN A 443 -40.63 2.42 -33.80
CA GLN A 443 -40.87 1.83 -35.12
C GLN A 443 -42.33 2.02 -35.59
N LYS A 444 -43.31 1.81 -34.70
CA LYS A 444 -44.73 2.13 -34.99
C LYS A 444 -44.99 3.64 -35.16
N ALA A 445 -44.30 4.49 -34.40
CA ALA A 445 -44.36 5.93 -34.60
C ALA A 445 -43.78 6.31 -35.98
N LEU A 446 -42.67 5.69 -36.40
CA LEU A 446 -42.08 5.88 -37.73
C LEU A 446 -43.04 5.43 -38.85
N GLU A 447 -43.65 4.25 -38.73
CA GLU A 447 -44.64 3.73 -39.69
C GLU A 447 -45.88 4.63 -39.80
N TYR A 448 -46.38 5.16 -38.67
CA TYR A 448 -47.48 6.13 -38.66
C TYR A 448 -47.12 7.41 -39.41
N TYR A 449 -45.95 8.00 -39.15
CA TYR A 449 -45.54 9.22 -39.86
C TYR A 449 -45.26 8.98 -41.35
N GLN A 450 -44.80 7.78 -41.74
CA GLN A 450 -44.66 7.41 -43.15
C GLN A 450 -46.01 7.33 -43.87
N GLN A 451 -47.04 6.76 -43.23
CA GLN A 451 -48.40 6.74 -43.79
C GLN A 451 -49.01 8.15 -43.91
N VAL A 452 -48.81 9.01 -42.90
CA VAL A 452 -49.27 10.40 -42.96
C VAL A 452 -48.60 11.15 -44.12
N ASN A 453 -47.31 10.92 -44.36
CA ASN A 453 -46.59 11.57 -45.45
C ASN A 453 -47.11 11.11 -46.83
N ALA A 454 -47.43 9.82 -46.98
CA ALA A 454 -48.00 9.29 -48.22
C ALA A 454 -49.41 9.85 -48.53
N GLU A 455 -50.25 10.07 -47.52
CA GLU A 455 -51.55 10.76 -47.69
C GLU A 455 -51.37 12.24 -48.03
N LEU A 456 -50.39 12.92 -47.42
CA LEU A 456 -50.03 14.29 -47.78
C LEU A 456 -49.60 14.40 -49.25
N ASP A 457 -48.76 13.49 -49.74
CA ASP A 457 -48.35 13.43 -51.15
C ASP A 457 -49.56 13.20 -52.07
N ARG A 458 -50.52 12.34 -51.68
CA ARG A 458 -51.79 12.14 -52.41
C ARG A 458 -52.60 13.43 -52.48
N TYR A 459 -52.77 14.14 -51.36
CA TYR A 459 -53.52 15.40 -51.35
C TYR A 459 -52.81 16.51 -52.14
N LEU A 460 -51.48 16.58 -52.12
CA LEU A 460 -50.72 17.52 -52.93
C LEU A 460 -50.91 17.25 -54.43
N LEU A 461 -50.97 15.98 -54.84
CA LEU A 461 -51.28 15.57 -56.22
C LEU A 461 -52.72 15.92 -56.63
N GLU A 462 -53.69 15.68 -55.75
CA GLU A 462 -55.09 16.08 -55.99
C GLU A 462 -55.23 17.60 -56.08
N LEU A 463 -54.56 18.35 -55.20
CA LEU A 463 -54.57 19.81 -55.20
C LEU A 463 -53.93 20.39 -56.47
N THR A 464 -52.78 19.85 -56.90
CA THR A 464 -52.13 20.28 -58.16
C THR A 464 -52.98 19.98 -59.39
N ALA A 465 -53.72 18.87 -59.40
CA ALA A 465 -54.67 18.56 -60.47
C ALA A 465 -55.86 19.53 -60.50
N LEU A 466 -56.37 19.92 -59.32
CA LEU A 466 -57.52 20.83 -59.18
C LEU A 466 -57.17 22.30 -59.45
N GLU A 467 -55.99 22.76 -59.01
CA GLU A 467 -55.65 24.19 -59.00
C GLU A 467 -55.01 24.67 -60.32
N PHE A 468 -54.38 23.77 -61.09
CA PHE A 468 -53.65 24.13 -62.31
C PHE A 468 -54.18 23.48 -63.60
N ALA A 469 -55.27 22.71 -63.56
CA ALA A 469 -55.87 22.02 -64.72
C ALA A 469 -54.83 21.32 -65.63
N THR A 470 -53.75 20.82 -65.03
CA THR A 470 -52.58 20.32 -65.75
C THR A 470 -52.62 18.80 -65.76
N ASP A 471 -52.67 18.21 -66.96
CA ASP A 471 -52.53 16.76 -67.14
C ASP A 471 -51.07 16.35 -66.89
N ALA A 472 -50.74 16.12 -65.61
CA ALA A 472 -49.41 15.74 -65.16
C ALA A 472 -48.89 14.45 -65.82
N PRO A 473 -49.72 13.40 -66.03
CA PRO A 473 -49.33 12.25 -66.86
C PRO A 473 -48.93 12.64 -68.29
N ALA A 474 -49.69 13.51 -68.97
CA ALA A 474 -49.34 13.94 -70.33
C ALA A 474 -48.04 14.75 -70.40
N LEU A 475 -47.76 15.62 -69.42
CA LEU A 475 -46.49 16.34 -69.35
C LEU A 475 -45.30 15.42 -69.07
N THR A 476 -45.49 14.43 -68.21
CA THR A 476 -44.45 13.43 -67.90
C THR A 476 -44.13 12.61 -69.14
N ALA A 477 -45.16 12.14 -69.86
CA ALA A 477 -44.99 11.41 -71.11
C ALA A 477 -44.29 12.27 -72.18
N PHE A 478 -44.68 13.53 -72.35
CA PHE A 478 -44.02 14.46 -73.27
C PHE A 478 -42.54 14.68 -72.93
N SER A 479 -42.21 14.90 -71.65
CA SER A 479 -40.84 15.09 -71.17
C SER A 479 -39.95 13.86 -71.41
N GLN A 480 -40.48 12.66 -71.14
CA GLN A 480 -39.79 11.40 -71.43
C GLN A 480 -39.57 11.21 -72.93
N HIS A 481 -40.56 11.54 -73.75
CA HIS A 481 -40.46 11.39 -75.20
C HIS A 481 -39.46 12.39 -75.80
N LEU A 482 -39.49 13.65 -75.34
CA LEU A 482 -38.52 14.68 -75.74
C LEU A 482 -37.09 14.29 -75.40
N SER A 483 -36.89 13.69 -74.22
CA SER A 483 -35.59 13.22 -73.74
C SER A 483 -35.06 12.01 -74.51
N ALA A 484 -35.94 11.20 -75.11
CA ALA A 484 -35.57 10.00 -75.86
C ALA A 484 -35.20 10.26 -77.34
N VAL A 485 -35.49 11.46 -77.87
CA VAL A 485 -35.23 11.81 -79.27
C VAL A 485 -33.79 12.29 -79.46
N ASN A 486 -33.05 11.59 -80.33
CA ASN A 486 -31.60 11.75 -80.53
C ASN A 486 -31.18 12.58 -81.74
N SER A 487 -32.12 13.19 -82.49
CA SER A 487 -31.79 14.10 -83.60
C SER A 487 -32.55 15.42 -83.49
N GLU A 488 -31.88 16.53 -83.83
CA GLU A 488 -32.48 17.87 -83.80
C GLU A 488 -33.70 17.99 -84.73
N ILE A 489 -33.70 17.26 -85.87
CA ILE A 489 -34.84 17.25 -86.79
C ILE A 489 -36.07 16.61 -86.13
N GLN A 490 -35.91 15.45 -85.50
CA GLN A 490 -37.02 14.78 -84.81
C GLN A 490 -37.48 15.58 -83.58
N ARG A 491 -36.56 16.24 -82.87
CA ARG A 491 -36.91 17.12 -81.74
C ARG A 491 -37.73 18.32 -82.21
N GLY A 492 -37.34 18.92 -83.34
CA GLY A 492 -38.09 19.99 -83.98
C GLY A 492 -39.52 19.58 -84.37
N LEU A 493 -39.69 18.40 -84.98
CA LEU A 493 -41.02 17.87 -85.32
C LEU A 493 -41.90 17.58 -84.09
N LEU A 494 -41.31 17.01 -83.03
CA LEU A 494 -42.03 16.74 -81.78
C LEU A 494 -42.48 18.03 -81.09
N LEU A 495 -41.61 19.04 -81.05
CA LEU A 495 -41.93 20.36 -80.50
C LEU A 495 -43.00 21.08 -81.33
N GLN A 496 -42.93 20.99 -82.66
CA GLN A 496 -43.95 21.55 -83.54
C GLN A 496 -45.32 20.90 -83.29
N ALA A 497 -45.38 19.58 -83.20
CA ALA A 497 -46.63 18.85 -82.94
C ALA A 497 -47.24 19.23 -81.58
N GLU A 498 -46.42 19.41 -80.54
CA GLU A 498 -46.93 19.82 -79.21
C GLU A 498 -47.37 21.28 -79.20
N VAL A 499 -46.70 22.16 -79.94
CA VAL A 499 -47.11 23.56 -80.13
C VAL A 499 -48.46 23.65 -80.84
N GLU A 500 -48.66 22.89 -81.93
CA GLU A 500 -49.94 22.82 -82.64
C GLU A 500 -51.04 22.24 -81.76
N ARG A 501 -50.76 21.12 -81.06
CA ARG A 501 -51.71 20.48 -80.14
C ARG A 501 -52.18 21.41 -79.01
N ARG A 502 -51.31 22.29 -78.53
CA ARG A 502 -51.61 23.24 -77.45
C ARG A 502 -51.97 24.64 -77.93
N GLU A 503 -52.09 24.84 -79.25
CA GLU A 503 -52.37 26.14 -79.88
C GLU A 503 -51.42 27.27 -79.40
N ILE A 504 -50.13 26.94 -79.22
CA ILE A 504 -49.13 27.93 -78.79
C ILE A 504 -48.80 28.84 -79.97
N ALA A 505 -49.11 30.13 -79.87
CA ALA A 505 -48.78 31.11 -80.89
C ALA A 505 -47.25 31.33 -80.97
N LEU A 506 -46.63 30.99 -82.10
CA LEU A 506 -45.21 31.23 -82.35
C LEU A 506 -45.00 32.52 -83.15
N PRO A 507 -43.93 33.28 -82.85
CA PRO A 507 -43.59 34.51 -83.60
C PRO A 507 -42.87 34.24 -84.93
N PHE A 508 -42.69 32.97 -85.32
CA PHE A 508 -42.10 32.53 -86.58
C PHE A 508 -42.84 31.29 -87.10
N GLU A 509 -42.68 30.98 -88.39
CA GLU A 509 -43.19 29.71 -88.95
C GLU A 509 -42.26 28.55 -88.60
N ALA A 510 -42.77 27.57 -87.85
CA ALA A 510 -42.06 26.34 -87.54
C ALA A 510 -41.69 25.58 -88.84
N GLY A 511 -40.46 25.06 -88.91
CA GLY A 511 -39.95 24.35 -90.09
C GLY A 511 -39.44 25.25 -91.24
N ASN A 512 -39.72 26.57 -91.22
CA ASN A 512 -39.22 27.52 -92.20
C ASN A 512 -37.96 28.23 -91.68
N GLY A 513 -36.78 27.71 -92.06
CA GLY A 513 -35.49 28.24 -91.61
C GLY A 513 -35.18 29.69 -92.04
N GLN A 514 -35.90 30.24 -93.02
CA GLN A 514 -35.81 31.66 -93.38
C GLN A 514 -36.69 32.52 -92.46
N SER A 515 -37.91 32.05 -92.15
CA SER A 515 -38.81 32.72 -91.20
C SER A 515 -38.19 32.83 -89.81
N VAL A 516 -37.58 31.74 -89.32
CA VAL A 516 -36.83 31.73 -88.05
C VAL A 516 -35.68 32.73 -88.08
N ARG A 517 -34.89 32.76 -89.16
CA ARG A 517 -33.76 33.70 -89.29
C ARG A 517 -34.21 35.15 -89.37
N ASN A 518 -35.28 35.43 -90.11
CA ASN A 518 -35.86 36.77 -90.19
C ASN A 518 -36.34 37.25 -88.82
N TRP A 519 -37.04 36.39 -88.08
CA TRP A 519 -37.48 36.70 -86.72
C TRP A 519 -36.30 36.91 -85.76
N LEU A 520 -35.31 36.02 -85.76
CA LEU A 520 -34.10 36.19 -84.93
C LEU A 520 -33.32 37.45 -85.28
N SER A 521 -33.31 37.88 -86.55
CA SER A 521 -32.71 39.16 -86.95
C SER A 521 -33.57 40.38 -86.64
N SER A 522 -34.85 40.20 -86.32
CA SER A 522 -35.76 41.28 -85.88
C SER A 522 -35.78 41.49 -84.36
N LEU A 523 -35.22 40.54 -83.61
CA LEU A 523 -34.91 40.66 -82.18
C LEU A 523 -33.59 41.42 -82.01
#